data_AF-A0A2M6V0G3-F1
#
_entry.id   AF-A0A2M6V0G3-F1
#
_cell.length_a   1.000
_cell.length_b   1.000
_cell.length_c   1.000
_cell.angle_alpha   90.00
_cell.angle_beta   90.00
_cell.angle_gamma   90.00
#
_symmetry.space_group_name_H-M   'P 1'
#
loop_
_entity.id
_entity.type
_entity.pdbx_description
1 polymer ?
#
loop_
_entity_poly.entity_id
_entity_poly.type
_entity_poly.pdbx_seq_one_letter_code
_entity_poly.pdbx_strand_id
1 'polypeptide(L)'
;MNTSKIEIPAEAWDTRALGASADHVAVADVANEQALDKALELQSISIRLPKQLIEQYKLIAHFHGVGYQPLMRDTLTRFVPNALQEIMQTQMRQALDAASSTRVVPKKKAPAKPTLRKTHKQTA
;
A
#
# COMPACT_ATOMS: atom_id res chain seq x y z
N MET A 1 10.72 46.07 -23.74
CA MET A 1 12.09 45.65 -23.43
C MET A 1 12.54 46.46 -22.23
N ASN A 2 12.54 45.90 -21.02
CA ASN A 2 13.24 46.52 -19.90
C ASN A 2 13.96 45.42 -19.11
N THR A 3 15.10 45.01 -19.65
CA THR A 3 16.01 44.03 -19.06
C THR A 3 17.05 44.76 -18.23
N SER A 4 16.60 45.56 -17.27
CA SER A 4 17.50 46.08 -16.24
C SER A 4 17.74 44.95 -15.25
N LYS A 5 18.85 44.24 -15.41
CA LYS A 5 19.22 43.14 -14.53
C LYS A 5 19.50 43.72 -13.14
N ILE A 6 18.60 43.45 -12.20
CA ILE A 6 18.77 43.84 -10.80
C ILE A 6 19.82 42.88 -10.23
N GLU A 7 20.99 43.40 -9.89
CA GLU A 7 22.00 42.66 -9.15
C GLU A 7 21.51 42.56 -7.70
N ILE A 8 20.97 41.39 -7.35
CA ILE A 8 20.53 41.09 -5.98
C ILE A 8 21.70 40.43 -5.27
N PRO A 9 22.29 41.08 -4.25
CA PRO A 9 23.32 40.45 -3.41
C PRO A 9 22.72 39.22 -2.70
N ALA A 10 23.49 38.14 -2.59
CA ALA A 10 23.03 36.93 -1.90
C ALA A 10 22.67 37.22 -0.43
N GLU A 11 23.42 38.14 0.18
CA GLU A 11 23.29 38.59 1.56
C GLU A 11 21.95 39.28 1.84
N ALA A 12 21.24 39.77 0.80
CA ALA A 12 19.92 40.39 0.96
C ALA A 12 18.84 39.39 1.40
N TRP A 13 19.02 38.09 1.11
CA TRP A 13 18.15 37.02 1.62
C TRP A 13 18.50 36.66 3.07
N ASP A 14 19.80 36.56 3.39
CA ASP A 14 20.29 36.22 4.73
C ASP A 14 19.96 37.31 5.77
N THR A 15 20.02 38.57 5.36
CA THR A 15 19.65 39.73 6.19
C THR A 15 18.14 39.95 6.28
N ARG A 16 17.34 39.12 5.58
CA ARG A 16 15.87 39.27 5.46
C ARG A 16 15.43 40.59 4.85
N ALA A 17 16.30 41.28 4.10
CA ALA A 17 15.92 42.45 3.32
C ALA A 17 14.92 42.09 2.20
N LEU A 18 14.97 40.85 1.72
CA LEU A 18 14.01 40.26 0.78
C LEU A 18 13.21 39.13 1.44
N GLY A 19 11.96 38.93 0.99
CA GLY A 19 11.10 37.82 1.42
C GLY A 19 10.45 37.96 2.79
N ALA A 20 10.82 38.97 3.60
CA ALA A 20 10.26 39.21 4.93
C ALA A 20 9.21 40.33 4.99
N SER A 21 8.80 40.89 3.85
CA SER A 21 7.76 41.92 3.81
C SER A 21 6.40 41.33 4.19
N ALA A 22 5.70 41.98 5.13
CA ALA A 22 4.35 41.62 5.54
C ALA A 22 3.34 41.73 4.37
N ASP A 23 3.60 42.62 3.40
CA ASP A 23 2.73 42.83 2.23
C ASP A 23 2.68 41.62 1.29
N HIS A 24 3.62 40.68 1.43
CA HIS A 24 3.71 39.46 0.62
C HIS A 24 3.40 38.19 1.42
N VAL A 25 3.01 38.32 2.68
CA VAL A 25 2.59 37.20 3.54
C VAL A 25 1.09 37.01 3.42
N ALA A 26 0.67 35.78 3.10
CA ALA A 26 -0.72 35.37 3.16
C ALA A 26 -0.82 33.94 3.69
N VAL A 27 -1.91 33.63 4.39
CA VAL A 27 -2.25 32.25 4.75
C VAL A 27 -2.63 31.52 3.46
N ALA A 28 -2.00 30.37 3.19
CA ALA A 28 -2.35 29.55 2.05
C ALA A 28 -3.81 29.09 2.15
N ASP A 29 -4.52 29.09 1.03
CA ASP A 29 -5.85 28.53 0.97
C ASP A 29 -5.80 27.00 0.86
N VAL A 30 -6.96 26.37 1.07
CA VAL A 30 -7.09 24.90 1.00
C VAL A 30 -6.73 24.37 -0.40
N ALA A 31 -6.95 25.17 -1.46
CA ALA A 31 -6.59 24.78 -2.82
C ALA A 31 -5.07 24.67 -3.00
N ASN A 32 -4.29 25.59 -2.42
CA ASN A 32 -2.84 25.50 -2.41
C ASN A 32 -2.34 24.29 -1.62
N GLU A 33 -2.93 23.97 -0.46
CA GLU A 33 -2.58 22.78 0.31
C GLU A 33 -2.84 21.49 -0.49
N GLN A 34 -4.00 21.39 -1.15
CA GLN A 34 -4.32 20.25 -2.02
C GLN A 34 -3.40 20.13 -3.23
N ALA A 35 -3.04 21.25 -3.85
CA ALA A 35 -2.09 21.26 -4.96
C ALA A 35 -0.71 20.78 -4.52
N LEU A 36 -0.28 21.16 -3.31
CA LEU A 36 0.98 20.69 -2.71
C LEU A 36 0.94 19.19 -2.41
N ASP A 37 -0.10 18.71 -1.74
CA ASP A 37 -0.29 17.29 -1.44
C ASP A 37 -0.29 16.44 -2.72
N LYS A 38 -0.98 16.92 -3.76
CA LYS A 38 -1.00 16.28 -5.09
C LYS A 38 0.38 16.27 -5.75
N ALA A 39 1.11 17.37 -5.68
CA ALA A 39 2.46 17.47 -6.26
C ALA A 39 3.46 16.54 -5.55
N LEU A 40 3.26 16.30 -4.24
CA LEU A 40 4.08 15.38 -3.44
C LEU A 40 3.61 13.91 -3.52
N GLU A 41 2.47 13.65 -4.17
CA GLU A 41 1.77 12.35 -4.17
C GLU A 41 1.48 11.84 -2.75
N LEU A 42 1.19 12.76 -1.82
CA LEU A 42 0.89 12.45 -0.43
C LEU A 42 -0.57 12.67 -0.14
N GLN A 43 -1.12 11.77 0.67
CA GLN A 43 -2.47 11.91 1.20
C GLN A 43 -2.40 12.14 2.71
N SER A 44 -2.96 13.24 3.17
CA SER A 44 -3.19 13.46 4.59
C SER A 44 -4.25 12.47 5.11
N ILE A 45 -3.89 11.70 6.14
CA ILE A 45 -4.79 10.76 6.80
C ILE A 45 -4.86 11.08 8.29
N SER A 46 -6.04 10.93 8.87
CA SER A 46 -6.24 11.03 10.32
C SER A 46 -6.31 9.63 10.92
N ILE A 47 -5.30 9.25 11.70
CA ILE A 47 -5.23 7.95 12.38
C ILE A 47 -5.05 8.14 13.88
N ARG A 48 -5.60 7.22 14.68
CA ARG A 48 -5.40 7.18 16.13
C ARG A 48 -4.34 6.13 16.46
N LEU A 49 -3.27 6.55 17.14
CA LEU A 49 -2.19 5.67 17.58
C LEU A 49 -2.05 5.72 19.11
N PRO A 50 -1.56 4.63 19.75
CA PRO A 50 -1.24 4.66 21.17
C PRO A 50 -0.20 5.74 21.48
N LYS A 51 -0.39 6.49 22.59
CA LYS A 51 0.51 7.58 22.99
C LYS A 51 1.97 7.11 23.14
N GLN A 52 2.16 5.94 23.76
CA GLN A 52 3.48 5.33 23.95
C GLN A 52 4.21 5.08 22.64
N LEU A 53 3.48 4.65 21.59
CA LEU A 53 4.06 4.40 20.27
C LEU A 53 4.58 5.69 19.64
N ILE A 54 3.81 6.79 19.75
CA ILE A 54 4.21 8.10 19.22
C ILE A 54 5.49 8.60 19.92
N GLU A 55 5.57 8.46 21.24
CA GLU A 55 6.76 8.86 22.01
C GLU A 55 8.00 8.03 21.64
N GLN A 56 7.84 6.71 21.44
CA GLN A 56 8.91 5.85 20.96
C GLN A 56 9.41 6.25 19.58
N TYR A 57 8.50 6.56 18.64
CA TYR A 57 8.90 7.05 17.31
C TYR A 57 9.68 8.36 17.38
N LYS A 58 9.27 9.30 18.25
CA LYS A 58 10.01 10.55 18.44
C LYS A 58 11.42 10.30 18.97
N LEU A 59 11.57 9.39 19.93
CA LEU A 59 12.88 9.06 20.51
C LEU A 59 13.82 8.46 19.45
N ILE A 60 13.33 7.50 18.67
CA ILE A 60 14.09 6.87 17.58
C ILE A 60 14.45 7.93 16.52
N ALA A 61 13.49 8.76 16.13
CA ALA A 61 13.70 9.80 15.13
C ALA A 61 14.76 10.82 15.57
N HIS A 62 14.75 11.22 16.85
CA HIS A 62 15.76 12.10 17.42
C HIS A 62 17.17 11.48 17.34
N PHE A 63 17.30 10.19 17.68
CA PHE A 63 18.58 9.48 17.58
C PHE A 63 19.12 9.43 16.15
N HIS A 64 18.24 9.26 15.15
CA HIS A 64 18.63 9.21 13.73
C HIS A 64 18.70 10.60 13.05
N GLY A 65 18.39 11.69 13.77
CA GLY A 65 18.38 13.03 13.20
C GLY A 65 17.28 13.27 12.16
N VAL A 66 16.19 12.49 12.19
CA VAL A 66 15.05 12.61 11.28
C VAL A 66 13.78 13.03 12.03
N GLY A 67 12.76 13.48 11.30
CA GLY A 67 11.44 13.71 11.88
C GLY A 67 10.70 12.39 12.13
N TYR A 68 9.85 12.35 13.17
CA TYR A 68 9.06 11.15 13.49
C TYR A 68 8.05 10.79 12.39
N GLN A 69 7.45 11.79 11.72
CA GLN A 69 6.53 11.54 10.60
C GLN A 69 7.23 10.92 9.37
N PRO A 70 8.39 11.45 8.91
CA PRO A 70 9.21 10.77 7.91
C PRO A 70 9.57 9.33 8.30
N LEU A 71 9.97 9.10 9.56
CA LEU A 71 10.33 7.76 10.05
C LEU A 71 9.13 6.80 10.03
N MET A 72 7.95 7.25 10.48
CA MET A 72 6.73 6.46 10.43
C MET A 72 6.38 6.10 8.97
N ARG A 73 6.49 7.06 8.06
CA ARG A 73 6.24 6.82 6.63
C ARG A 73 7.18 5.77 6.06
N ASP A 74 8.49 5.91 6.28
CA ASP A 74 9.49 4.95 5.80
C ASP A 74 9.21 3.54 6.33
N THR A 75 8.91 3.43 7.63
CA THR A 75 8.55 2.14 8.26
C THR A 75 7.33 1.50 7.61
N LEU A 76 6.26 2.27 7.38
CA LEU A 76 5.05 1.77 6.72
C LEU A 76 5.32 1.39 5.26
N THR A 77 6.07 2.19 4.52
CA THR A 77 6.42 1.93 3.11
C THR A 77 7.25 0.64 2.97
N ARG A 78 8.17 0.36 3.90
CA ARG A 78 8.99 -0.87 3.86
C ARG A 78 8.20 -2.15 4.09
N PHE A 79 7.09 -2.08 4.82
CA PHE A 79 6.25 -3.23 5.11
C PHE A 79 5.45 -3.70 3.88
N VAL A 80 4.89 -2.76 3.10
CA VAL A 80 3.90 -3.05 2.05
C VAL A 80 4.41 -4.03 0.98
N PRO A 81 5.60 -3.89 0.38
CA PRO A 81 6.06 -4.78 -0.70
C PRO A 81 6.16 -6.24 -0.24
N ASN A 82 6.70 -6.47 0.95
CA ASN A 82 6.87 -7.82 1.50
C ASN A 82 5.51 -8.47 1.78
N ALA A 83 4.57 -7.72 2.36
CA ALA A 83 3.21 -8.21 2.61
C ALA A 83 2.47 -8.55 1.31
N LEU A 84 2.62 -7.73 0.26
CA LEU A 84 2.02 -8.00 -1.06
C LEU A 84 2.61 -9.26 -1.71
N GLN A 85 3.93 -9.47 -1.60
CA GLN A 85 4.57 -10.68 -2.10
C GLN A 85 4.06 -11.94 -1.39
N GLU A 86 3.92 -11.89 -0.07
CA GLU A 86 3.38 -12.99 0.73
C GLU A 86 1.94 -13.35 0.31
N ILE A 87 1.09 -12.33 0.14
CA ILE A 87 -0.29 -12.51 -0.34
C ILE A 87 -0.29 -13.16 -1.72
N MET A 88 0.51 -12.65 -2.67
CA MET A 88 0.58 -13.19 -4.03
C MET A 88 1.02 -14.66 -4.05
N GLN A 89 2.06 -15.01 -3.30
CA GLN A 89 2.55 -16.39 -3.20
C GLN A 89 1.50 -17.32 -2.61
N THR A 90 0.78 -16.86 -1.59
CA THR A 90 -0.30 -17.62 -0.94
C THR A 90 -1.43 -17.90 -1.93
N GLN A 91 -1.88 -16.88 -2.67
CA GLN A 91 -2.93 -17.05 -3.68
C GLN A 91 -2.49 -17.97 -4.83
N MET A 92 -1.23 -17.88 -5.26
CA MET A 92 -0.70 -18.74 -6.32
C MET A 92 -0.66 -20.21 -5.88
N ARG A 93 -0.23 -20.49 -4.64
CA ARG A 93 -0.25 -21.85 -4.07
C ARG A 93 -1.67 -22.40 -4.00
N GLN A 94 -2.62 -21.61 -3.49
CA GLN A 94 -4.03 -22.02 -3.43
C GLN A 94 -4.61 -22.31 -4.81
N ALA A 95 -4.27 -21.53 -5.83
CA ALA A 95 -4.72 -21.77 -7.20
C ALA A 95 -4.13 -23.06 -7.78
N LEU A 96 -2.85 -23.36 -7.51
CA LEU A 96 -2.21 -24.62 -7.92
C LEU A 96 -2.82 -25.84 -7.20
N ASP A 97 -3.11 -25.71 -5.91
CA ASP A 97 -3.75 -26.75 -5.11
C ASP A 97 -5.20 -27.00 -5.57
N ALA A 98 -5.95 -25.94 -5.89
CA ALA A 98 -7.30 -26.05 -6.46
C ALA A 98 -7.29 -26.69 -7.86
N ALA A 99 -6.31 -26.34 -8.70
CA ALA A 99 -6.15 -26.90 -10.03
C ALA A 99 -5.73 -28.38 -9.99
N SER A 100 -4.87 -28.77 -9.05
CA SER A 100 -4.45 -30.16 -8.87
C SER A 100 -5.56 -31.03 -8.26
N SER A 101 -6.35 -30.50 -7.34
CA SER A 101 -7.50 -31.21 -6.75
C SER A 101 -8.65 -31.44 -7.75
N THR A 102 -8.77 -30.65 -8.82
CA THR A 102 -9.82 -30.81 -9.84
C THR A 102 -9.50 -31.91 -10.86
N ARG A 103 -8.26 -32.41 -10.95
CA ARG A 103 -7.81 -33.33 -12.02
C ARG A 103 -7.95 -34.84 -11.71
N VAL A 104 -8.44 -35.23 -10.54
CA VAL A 104 -8.69 -36.64 -10.17
C VAL A 104 -10.17 -36.72 -9.82
N VAL A 105 -11.09 -37.16 -10.70
CA VAL A 105 -11.40 -38.58 -10.99
C VAL A 105 -12.18 -38.71 -12.33
N PRO A 106 -11.80 -39.58 -13.28
CA PRO A 106 -12.77 -40.25 -14.15
C PRO A 106 -12.95 -41.69 -13.64
N LYS A 107 -14.11 -41.98 -13.03
CA LYS A 107 -14.49 -43.36 -12.69
C LYS A 107 -14.62 -44.18 -13.99
N LYS A 108 -13.68 -45.10 -14.21
CA LYS A 108 -13.79 -46.17 -15.22
C LYS A 108 -15.10 -46.94 -15.02
N LYS A 109 -15.88 -47.07 -16.10
CA LYS A 109 -17.02 -47.99 -16.24
C LYS A 109 -16.60 -49.42 -15.84
N ALA A 110 -17.32 -50.05 -14.91
CA ALA A 110 -17.25 -51.49 -14.69
C ALA A 110 -18.18 -52.20 -15.71
N PRO A 111 -17.78 -53.34 -16.30
CA PRO A 111 -18.60 -54.04 -17.28
C PRO A 111 -19.77 -54.77 -16.61
N ALA A 112 -20.94 -54.67 -17.22
CA ALA A 112 -22.16 -55.35 -16.81
C ALA A 112 -21.98 -56.88 -16.88
N LYS A 113 -22.31 -57.59 -15.79
CA LYS A 113 -22.48 -59.05 -15.81
C LYS A 113 -23.86 -59.40 -16.40
N PRO A 114 -23.97 -60.44 -17.25
CA PRO A 114 -25.22 -60.83 -17.86
C PRO A 114 -26.09 -61.60 -16.85
N THR A 115 -27.31 -61.13 -16.61
CA THR A 115 -28.30 -61.78 -15.76
C THR A 115 -28.94 -62.93 -16.53
N LEU A 116 -28.54 -64.17 -16.23
CA LEU A 116 -29.22 -65.38 -16.71
C LEU A 116 -30.58 -65.52 -16.02
N ARG A 117 -31.64 -65.30 -16.80
CA ARG A 117 -33.01 -65.73 -16.54
C ARG A 117 -33.02 -67.24 -16.24
N LYS A 118 -33.59 -67.65 -15.10
CA LYS A 118 -34.19 -68.97 -14.96
C LYS A 118 -35.66 -68.83 -14.57
N THR A 119 -36.49 -69.25 -15.51
CA THR A 119 -37.92 -69.51 -15.44
C THR A 119 -38.20 -70.86 -14.77
N HIS A 120 -39.42 -70.99 -14.22
CA HIS A 120 -40.15 -72.23 -13.86
C HIS A 120 -39.66 -72.98 -12.59
N LYS A 121 -40.49 -73.61 -11.75
CA LYS A 121 -41.92 -74.06 -11.75
C LYS A 121 -42.30 -74.35 -10.27
N GLN A 122 -43.54 -74.10 -9.79
CA GLN A 122 -44.55 -75.11 -9.38
C GLN A 122 -43.98 -76.33 -8.62
N THR A 123 -44.35 -76.64 -7.38
CA THR A 123 -45.55 -77.37 -6.82
C THR A 123 -45.03 -77.95 -5.47
N ALA A 124 -45.77 -78.26 -4.41
CA ALA A 124 -47.17 -78.47 -4.08
C ALA A 124 -47.38 -78.13 -2.59
#